data_AF-A0A258JD13-F1
#
_entry.id   AF-A0A258JD13-F1
#
_cell.length_a   1.000
_cell.length_b   1.000
_cell.length_c   1.000
_cell.angle_alpha   90.00
_cell.angle_beta   90.00
_cell.angle_gamma   90.00
#
_symmetry.space_group_name_H-M   'P 1'
#
loop_
_entity.id
_entity.type
_entity.pdbx_description
1 polymer ?
#
loop_
_entity_poly.entity_id
_entity_poly.type
_entity_poly.pdbx_seq_one_letter_code
_entity_poly.pdbx_strand_id
1 'polypeptide(L)'
;AAVCPVNVFYTTADGVVLHSKDLCIGCGYCFYACPFGAPQYPKTTNFGSRGKMDKCTFCAGGPEADGSKEEYEKYGANRLAEGKLPLCAEFCSTKSLLAGDGDVIAQIYKERVSKRGYGSGAWGWQTAYHETIAS
;
A
#
# COMPACT_ATOMS: atom_id res chain seq x y z
N ALA A 1 -10.92 -8.57 1.57
CA ALA A 1 -12.30 -8.13 1.89
C ALA A 1 -13.16 -9.28 2.46
N ALA A 2 -13.05 -10.51 1.96
CA ALA A 2 -13.95 -11.63 2.26
C ALA A 2 -14.14 -12.05 3.73
N VAL A 3 -13.22 -11.71 4.65
CA VAL A 3 -13.29 -12.11 6.06
C VAL A 3 -13.98 -11.10 6.98
N CYS A 4 -14.28 -9.90 6.47
CA CYS A 4 -14.89 -8.86 7.31
C CYS A 4 -16.40 -9.11 7.44
N PRO A 5 -16.93 -9.34 8.65
CA PRO A 5 -18.35 -9.68 8.83
C PRO A 5 -19.30 -8.52 8.48
N VAL A 6 -18.79 -7.29 8.45
CA VAL A 6 -19.55 -6.06 8.20
C VAL A 6 -19.13 -5.37 6.90
N ASN A 7 -18.37 -6.06 6.04
CA ASN A 7 -17.98 -5.61 4.70
C ASN A 7 -17.42 -4.17 4.62
N VAL A 8 -16.44 -3.83 5.47
CA VAL A 8 -15.88 -2.45 5.50
C VAL A 8 -14.99 -2.10 4.31
N PHE A 9 -14.46 -3.09 3.60
CA PHE A 9 -13.41 -2.89 2.60
C PHE A 9 -13.99 -2.73 1.20
N TYR A 10 -13.45 -1.79 0.43
CA TYR A 10 -13.76 -1.57 -0.97
C TYR A 10 -12.50 -1.16 -1.75
N THR A 11 -12.52 -1.30 -3.07
CA THR A 11 -11.40 -0.98 -3.96
C THR A 11 -11.73 0.26 -4.78
N THR A 12 -10.80 1.22 -4.83
CA THR A 12 -10.90 2.41 -5.69
C THR A 12 -10.53 2.07 -7.15
N ALA A 13 -10.81 3.00 -8.07
CA ALA A 13 -10.42 2.88 -9.47
C ALA A 13 -8.90 2.74 -9.65
N ASP A 14 -8.12 3.38 -8.78
CA ASP A 14 -6.64 3.31 -8.76
C ASP A 14 -6.10 1.99 -8.16
N GLY A 15 -6.99 1.06 -7.79
CA GLY A 15 -6.62 -0.23 -7.21
C GLY A 15 -6.27 -0.18 -5.72
N VAL A 16 -6.48 0.96 -5.05
CA VAL A 16 -6.24 1.10 -3.60
C VAL A 16 -7.39 0.45 -2.84
N VAL A 17 -7.07 -0.43 -1.90
CA VAL A 17 -8.06 -0.99 -0.98
C VAL A 17 -8.29 -0.01 0.16
N LEU A 18 -9.47 0.57 0.28
CA LEU A 18 -9.87 1.44 1.38
C LEU A 18 -10.80 0.72 2.35
N HIS A 19 -11.05 1.35 3.50
CA HIS A 19 -11.92 0.80 4.54
C HIS A 19 -12.76 1.92 5.17
N SER A 20 -14.03 1.64 5.46
CA SER A 20 -14.86 2.56 6.26
C SER A 20 -14.57 2.38 7.74
N LYS A 21 -14.06 3.43 8.39
CA LYS A 21 -13.87 3.48 9.85
C LYS A 21 -15.19 3.48 10.61
N ASP A 22 -16.30 3.90 10.03
CA ASP A 22 -17.60 3.94 10.73
C ASP A 22 -18.27 2.58 10.79
N LEU A 23 -18.07 1.75 9.78
CA LEU A 23 -18.54 0.35 9.79
C LEU A 23 -17.61 -0.57 10.60
N CYS A 24 -16.37 -0.14 10.89
CA CYS A 24 -15.38 -1.00 11.53
C CYS A 24 -15.71 -1.28 13.01
N ILE A 25 -16.13 -2.51 13.30
CA ILE A 25 -16.42 -2.98 14.67
C ILE A 25 -15.18 -3.47 15.45
N GLY A 26 -13.99 -3.43 14.85
CA GLY A 26 -12.75 -3.78 15.56
C GLY A 26 -12.55 -5.27 15.88
N CYS A 27 -13.21 -6.17 15.15
CA CYS A 27 -13.19 -7.62 15.44
C CYS A 27 -11.82 -8.32 15.27
N GLY A 28 -10.86 -7.74 14.54
CA GLY A 28 -9.52 -8.31 14.39
C GLY A 28 -9.36 -9.37 13.29
N TYR A 29 -10.43 -9.89 12.67
CA TYR A 29 -10.29 -10.96 11.68
C TYR A 29 -9.47 -10.59 10.44
N CYS A 30 -9.53 -9.33 10.01
CA CYS A 30 -8.70 -8.86 8.90
C CYS A 30 -7.20 -8.92 9.20
N PHE A 31 -6.79 -8.75 10.47
CA PHE A 31 -5.38 -8.87 10.86
C PHE A 31 -4.91 -10.32 10.75
N TYR A 32 -5.68 -11.27 11.30
CA TYR A 32 -5.35 -12.69 11.22
C TYR A 32 -5.36 -13.24 9.79
N ALA A 33 -6.24 -12.72 8.93
CA ALA A 33 -6.30 -13.14 7.54
C ALA A 33 -5.22 -12.53 6.65
N CYS A 34 -4.60 -11.41 7.05
CA CYS A 34 -3.60 -10.74 6.23
C CYS A 34 -2.23 -11.40 6.43
N PRO A 35 -1.63 -12.02 5.39
CA PRO A 35 -0.34 -12.68 5.53
C PRO A 35 0.80 -11.70 5.84
N PHE A 36 0.60 -10.41 5.56
CA PHE A 36 1.59 -9.36 5.80
C PHE A 36 1.41 -8.66 7.15
N GLY A 37 0.35 -8.97 7.91
CA GLY A 37 0.05 -8.27 9.16
C GLY A 37 -0.20 -6.76 8.99
N ALA A 38 -0.61 -6.31 7.80
CA ALA A 38 -0.76 -4.89 7.49
C ALA A 38 -1.84 -4.15 8.31
N PRO A 39 -2.99 -4.77 8.67
CA PRO A 39 -3.99 -4.12 9.52
C PRO A 39 -3.47 -3.89 10.94
N GLN A 40 -3.55 -2.65 11.41
CA GLN A 40 -3.11 -2.21 12.73
C GLN A 40 -4.28 -1.65 13.54
N TYR A 41 -4.14 -1.66 14.86
CA TYR A 41 -5.20 -1.28 15.78
C TYR A 41 -4.65 -0.30 16.81
N PRO A 42 -5.13 0.96 16.83
CA PRO A 42 -4.46 2.04 17.55
C PRO A 42 -4.70 2.02 19.06
N LYS A 43 -5.76 1.35 19.56
CA LYS A 43 -6.14 1.42 20.97
C LYS A 43 -6.78 0.12 21.46
N THR A 44 -6.25 -0.44 22.54
CA THR A 44 -6.97 -1.40 23.37
C THR A 44 -7.84 -0.62 24.35
N THR A 45 -9.17 -0.75 24.25
CA THR A 45 -10.10 -0.08 25.18
C THR A 45 -10.33 -0.92 26.44
N ASN A 46 -10.89 -0.31 27.48
CA ASN A 46 -11.15 -0.94 28.78
C ASN A 46 -12.02 -2.21 28.71
N PHE A 47 -12.75 -2.41 27.61
CA PHE A 47 -13.60 -3.60 27.39
C PHE A 47 -12.98 -4.61 26.43
N GLY A 48 -11.66 -4.53 26.18
CA GLY A 48 -10.94 -5.44 25.30
C GLY A 48 -11.19 -5.22 23.81
N SER A 49 -11.91 -4.15 23.43
CA SER A 49 -12.06 -3.81 22.01
C SER A 49 -10.74 -3.22 21.48
N ARG A 50 -10.31 -3.67 20.29
CA ARG A 50 -9.05 -3.23 19.65
C ARG A 50 -9.17 -1.87 18.97
N GLY A 51 -10.33 -1.22 19.08
CA GLY A 51 -10.65 0.00 18.34
C GLY A 51 -10.86 -0.24 16.84
N LYS A 52 -10.98 0.86 16.09
CA LYS A 52 -11.13 0.83 14.63
C LYS A 52 -9.80 0.48 14.00
N MET A 53 -9.82 -0.49 13.08
CA MET A 53 -8.65 -0.91 12.32
C MET A 53 -8.16 0.22 11.40
N ASP A 54 -6.86 0.30 11.21
CA ASP A 54 -6.24 1.16 10.20
C ASP A 54 -5.15 0.39 9.43
N LYS A 55 -4.80 0.86 8.24
CA LYS A 55 -3.71 0.29 7.43
C LYS A 55 -3.16 1.35 6.50
N CYS A 56 -2.05 1.06 5.84
CA CYS A 56 -1.60 1.87 4.70
C CYS A 56 -2.73 1.97 3.65
N THR A 57 -3.20 3.19 3.39
CA THR A 57 -4.18 3.54 2.35
C THR A 57 -3.51 4.16 1.13
N PHE A 58 -2.19 4.03 0.98
CA PHE A 58 -1.42 4.71 -0.05
C PHE A 58 -1.56 6.25 0.01
N CYS A 59 -1.74 6.77 1.24
CA CYS A 59 -2.06 8.18 1.51
C CYS A 59 -3.35 8.66 0.83
N ALA A 60 -4.30 7.77 0.56
CA ALA A 60 -5.69 8.12 0.25
C ALA A 60 -6.52 8.20 1.53
N GLY A 61 -7.68 8.84 1.45
CA GLY A 61 -8.62 8.92 2.56
C GLY A 61 -9.60 7.74 2.63
N GLY A 62 -10.88 8.06 2.62
CA GLY A 62 -11.95 7.10 2.90
C GLY A 62 -13.20 7.33 2.08
N PRO A 63 -14.37 6.86 2.55
CA PRO A 63 -15.64 7.03 1.84
C PRO A 63 -16.17 8.48 1.84
N GLU A 64 -15.52 9.34 2.61
CA GLU A 64 -15.94 10.70 2.88
C GLU A 64 -15.46 11.60 1.74
N ALA A 65 -16.04 12.79 1.59
CA ALA A 65 -15.62 13.69 0.53
C ALA A 65 -14.14 14.08 0.68
N ASP A 66 -13.38 14.01 -0.42
CA ASP A 66 -11.96 14.34 -0.45
C ASP A 66 -11.71 15.77 0.09
N GLY A 67 -10.75 15.91 0.99
CA GLY A 67 -10.37 17.18 1.61
C GLY A 67 -11.36 17.67 2.68
N SER A 68 -12.39 16.89 3.01
CA SER A 68 -13.31 17.24 4.09
C SER A 68 -12.65 17.14 5.47
N LYS A 69 -13.16 17.90 6.43
CA LYS A 69 -12.71 17.84 7.83
C LYS A 69 -12.87 16.44 8.41
N GLU A 70 -13.98 15.76 8.09
CA GLU A 70 -14.27 14.40 8.57
C GLU A 70 -13.28 13.38 8.02
N GLU A 71 -12.94 13.46 6.74
CA GLU A 71 -11.91 12.62 6.14
C GLU A 71 -10.57 12.83 6.84
N TYR A 72 -10.17 14.09 7.03
CA TYR A 72 -8.90 14.43 7.67
C TYR A 72 -8.80 13.89 9.10
N GLU A 73 -9.88 14.01 9.90
CA GLU A 73 -9.93 13.48 11.25
C GLU A 73 -9.85 11.95 11.30
N LYS A 74 -10.43 11.27 10.30
CA LYS A 74 -10.47 9.81 10.24
C LYS A 74 -9.21 9.21 9.63
N TYR A 75 -8.71 9.71 8.50
CA TYR A 75 -7.64 9.07 7.70
C TYR A 75 -6.39 9.95 7.53
N GLY A 76 -6.44 11.21 7.95
CA GLY A 76 -5.34 12.17 7.75
C GLY A 76 -5.36 12.79 6.34
N ALA A 77 -4.20 13.25 5.88
CA ALA A 77 -4.09 13.92 4.60
C ALA A 77 -4.26 12.95 3.41
N ASN A 78 -5.22 13.24 2.53
CA ASN A 78 -5.43 12.54 1.27
C ASN A 78 -4.53 13.14 0.17
N ARG A 79 -3.33 12.59 0.03
CA ARG A 79 -2.33 13.05 -0.95
C ARG A 79 -2.68 12.66 -2.38
N LEU A 80 -3.37 11.53 -2.57
CA LEU A 80 -3.78 11.10 -3.91
C LEU A 80 -4.81 12.07 -4.50
N ALA A 81 -5.78 12.53 -3.71
CA ALA A 81 -6.74 13.55 -4.13
C ALA A 81 -6.07 14.90 -4.46
N GLU A 82 -4.94 15.22 -3.82
CA GLU A 82 -4.13 16.40 -4.13
C GLU A 82 -3.25 16.23 -5.39
N GLY A 83 -3.28 15.06 -6.05
CA GLY A 83 -2.39 14.74 -7.17
C GLY A 83 -0.92 14.57 -6.77
N LYS A 84 -0.66 14.32 -5.49
CA LYS A 84 0.69 14.12 -4.94
C LYS A 84 0.99 12.65 -4.74
N LEU A 85 2.27 12.32 -4.68
CA LEU A 85 2.69 10.97 -4.33
C LEU A 85 2.44 10.67 -2.84
N PRO A 86 2.32 9.40 -2.45
CA PRO A 86 2.31 9.00 -1.05
C PRO A 86 3.55 9.51 -0.33
N LEU A 87 3.38 9.94 0.92
CA LEU A 87 4.42 10.63 1.68
C LEU A 87 5.69 9.78 1.82
N CYS A 88 5.55 8.47 2.00
CA CYS A 88 6.69 7.56 2.13
C CYS A 88 7.53 7.46 0.85
N ALA A 89 6.92 7.57 -0.33
CA ALA A 89 7.62 7.56 -1.61
C ALA A 89 8.26 8.93 -1.91
N GLU A 90 7.54 10.02 -1.63
CA GLU A 90 8.02 11.38 -1.89
C GLU A 90 9.17 11.80 -0.96
N PHE A 91 9.10 11.44 0.32
CA PHE A 91 10.12 11.77 1.30
C PHE A 91 11.37 10.87 1.22
N CYS A 92 11.30 9.74 0.50
CA CYS A 92 12.41 8.80 0.43
C CYS A 92 13.62 9.39 -0.31
N SER A 93 14.59 9.91 0.44
CA SER A 93 15.81 10.54 -0.10
C SER A 93 16.60 9.63 -1.04
N THR A 94 16.59 8.32 -0.79
CA THR A 94 17.30 7.32 -1.59
C THR A 94 16.51 6.81 -2.79
N LYS A 95 15.23 7.20 -2.95
CA LYS A 95 14.30 6.67 -3.97
C LYS A 95 14.19 5.14 -3.94
N SER A 96 14.24 4.56 -2.73
CA SER A 96 13.99 3.14 -2.50
C SER A 96 12.51 2.80 -2.63
N LEU A 97 11.64 3.68 -2.13
CA LEU A 97 10.20 3.61 -2.34
C LEU A 97 9.85 4.42 -3.58
N LEU A 98 9.12 3.80 -4.50
CA LEU A 98 8.56 4.44 -5.69
C LEU A 98 7.04 4.21 -5.68
N ALA A 99 6.30 5.21 -6.13
CA ALA A 99 4.84 5.17 -6.25
C ALA A 99 4.45 5.80 -7.59
N GLY A 100 3.44 5.22 -8.23
CA GLY A 100 2.97 5.61 -9.55
C GLY A 100 2.41 4.40 -10.30
N ASP A 101 2.10 4.60 -11.58
CA ASP A 101 1.54 3.55 -12.43
C ASP A 101 2.48 2.35 -12.55
N GLY A 102 1.90 1.16 -12.51
CA GLY A 102 2.64 -0.10 -12.50
C GLY A 102 3.62 -0.23 -13.68
N ASP A 103 3.21 0.17 -14.88
CA ASP A 103 4.03 0.10 -16.08
C ASP A 103 5.24 1.03 -16.03
N VAL A 104 5.05 2.25 -15.49
CA VAL A 104 6.13 3.23 -15.32
C VAL A 104 7.14 2.74 -14.28
N ILE A 105 6.66 2.23 -13.14
CA ILE A 105 7.54 1.70 -12.09
C ILE A 105 8.28 0.44 -12.57
N ALA A 106 7.63 -0.43 -13.34
CA ALA A 106 8.26 -1.60 -13.93
C ALA A 106 9.40 -1.23 -14.89
N GLN A 107 9.22 -0.17 -15.68
CA GLN A 107 10.26 0.33 -16.57
C GLN A 107 11.45 0.91 -15.80
N ILE A 108 11.21 1.73 -14.78
CA ILE A 108 12.27 2.25 -13.90
C ILE A 108 13.04 1.10 -13.24
N TYR A 109 12.34 0.05 -12.79
CA TYR A 109 12.96 -1.13 -12.21
C TYR A 109 13.88 -1.84 -13.22
N LYS A 110 13.41 -2.08 -14.45
CA LYS A 110 14.23 -2.68 -15.52
C LYS A 110 15.50 -1.88 -15.78
N GLU A 111 15.38 -0.56 -15.92
CA GLU A 111 16.54 0.32 -16.13
C GLU A 111 17.54 0.27 -14.96
N ARG A 112 17.05 0.25 -13.72
CA ARG A 112 17.89 0.12 -12.52
C ARG A 112 18.64 -1.21 -12.50
N VAL A 113 17.99 -2.31 -12.86
CA VAL A 113 18.61 -3.64 -12.93
C VAL A 113 19.69 -3.66 -14.00
N SER A 114 19.40 -3.16 -15.21
CA SER A 114 20.37 -3.09 -16.31
C SER A 114 21.58 -2.22 -15.97
N LYS A 115 21.36 -1.03 -15.40
CA LYS A 115 22.44 -0.09 -15.07
C LYS A 115 23.31 -0.54 -13.90
N ARG A 116 22.73 -1.19 -12.88
CA ARG A 116 23.47 -1.72 -11.74
C ARG A 116 24.35 -2.91 -12.13
N GLY A 117 24.08 -3.54 -13.28
CA GLY A 117 24.85 -4.68 -13.79
C GLY A 117 24.68 -5.95 -12.95
N TYR A 118 23.63 -6.05 -12.14
CA TYR A 118 23.37 -7.21 -11.29
C TYR A 118 22.25 -8.06 -11.91
N GLY A 119 22.61 -8.94 -12.84
CA GLY A 119 21.70 -9.96 -13.38
C GLY A 119 21.36 -10.97 -12.29
N SER A 120 20.19 -10.81 -11.64
CA SER A 120 19.56 -11.62 -10.57
C SER A 120 20.41 -12.17 -9.41
N GLY A 121 21.74 -12.18 -9.46
CA GLY A 121 22.63 -12.86 -8.53
C GLY A 121 22.38 -14.36 -8.36
N ALA A 122 21.40 -14.94 -9.06
CA ALA A 122 21.09 -16.35 -8.94
C ALA A 122 22.21 -17.13 -9.64
N TRP A 123 22.93 -17.93 -8.86
CA TRP A 123 23.88 -18.90 -9.40
C TRP A 123 23.20 -19.67 -10.55
N GLY A 124 23.73 -19.53 -11.76
CA GLY A 124 23.24 -20.24 -12.95
C GLY A 124 22.28 -19.44 -13.85
N TRP A 125 21.98 -18.17 -13.55
CA TRP A 125 21.13 -17.33 -14.40
C TRP A 125 21.62 -17.25 -15.86
N GLN A 126 22.92 -16.99 -16.04
CA GLN A 126 23.57 -16.95 -17.35
C GLN A 126 23.62 -18.33 -18.05
N THR A 127 23.52 -19.42 -17.28
CA THR A 127 23.44 -20.79 -17.79
C THR A 127 22.02 -21.17 -18.18
N ALA A 128 21.01 -20.67 -17.46
CA ALA A 128 19.60 -20.95 -17.69
C ALA A 128 19.01 -20.13 -18.84
N TYR A 129 19.46 -18.89 -18.98
CA TYR A 129 19.09 -18.01 -20.08
C TYR A 129 20.38 -17.57 -20.74
N HIS A 130 20.70 -18.18 -21.89
CA HIS A 130 21.83 -17.76 -22.72
C HIS A 130 21.63 -16.28 -23.10
N GLU A 131 22.23 -15.37 -22.33
CA GLU A 131 22.18 -13.93 -22.59
C GLU A 131 23.04 -13.62 -23.81
N THR A 132 22.50 -13.81 -25.01
CA THR A 132 22.98 -13.14 -26.22
C THR A 132 22.38 -11.74 -26.26
N ILE A 133 22.93 -10.81 -25.48
CA ILE A 133 22.72 -9.39 -25.77
C ILE A 133 24.09 -8.80 -26.07
N ALA A 134 24.29 -8.57 -27.37
CA ALA A 134 25.47 -7.97 -27.94
C ALA A 134 25.78 -6.61 -27.31
N SER A 135 27.08 -6.42 -27.08
CA SER A 135 27.81 -5.17 -26.85
C SER A 135 27.38 -4.01 -27.72
#